data_AF-A0A2S7PH35-F1
#
_entry.id   AF-A0A2S7PH35-F1
#
_cell.length_a   1.000
_cell.length_b   1.000
_cell.length_c   1.000
_cell.angle_alpha   90.00
_cell.angle_beta   90.00
_cell.angle_gamma   90.00
#
_symmetry.space_group_name_H-M   'P 1'
#
loop_
_entity.id
_entity.type
_entity.pdbx_description
1 polymer ?
#
loop_
_entity_poly.entity_id
_entity_poly.type
_entity_poly.pdbx_seq_one_letter_code
_entity_poly.pdbx_strand_id
1 'polypeptide(L)'
;MNHLQKLVSEAQNTTKLATKTKNNQTKIDEITAKASKAAVQLDTMTSNATLVSTCAVIDAAHETKSACKMMTKLQKTIDTANNSTKLAAKSKGNSTKEAELKAKAVTAQTKLDAMTSNTTLVDACSSLTKAKADGTTSAQASTSSTAKSAGIVLNAKVGSVFSAIVLVAAGTLLL
;
A
#
# COMPACT_ATOMS: atom_id res chain seq x y z
N MET A 1 -2.86 -5.88 11.41
CA MET A 1 -3.29 -5.09 12.58
C MET A 1 -4.31 -4.00 12.24
N ASN A 2 -4.13 -3.24 11.15
CA ASN A 2 -5.01 -2.11 10.77
C ASN A 2 -6.53 -2.40 10.77
N HIS A 3 -6.95 -3.57 10.31
CA HIS A 3 -8.38 -3.96 10.32
C HIS A 3 -8.98 -4.04 11.74
N LEU A 4 -8.23 -4.60 12.70
CA LEU A 4 -8.66 -4.70 14.11
C LEU A 4 -8.71 -3.30 14.74
N GLN A 5 -7.70 -2.47 14.50
CA GLN A 5 -7.67 -1.07 14.96
C GLN A 5 -8.87 -0.26 14.44
N LYS A 6 -9.21 -0.46 13.16
CA LYS A 6 -10.36 0.19 12.54
C LYS A 6 -11.68 -0.27 13.14
N LEU A 7 -11.85 -1.57 13.39
CA LEU A 7 -13.06 -2.10 14.03
C LEU A 7 -13.23 -1.53 15.45
N VAL A 8 -12.16 -1.49 16.24
CA VAL A 8 -12.15 -0.92 17.59
C VAL A 8 -12.47 0.58 17.55
N SER A 9 -11.87 1.34 16.63
CA SER A 9 -12.15 2.77 16.48
C SER A 9 -13.58 3.06 16.00
N GLU A 10 -14.09 2.27 15.06
CA GLU A 10 -15.46 2.42 14.55
C GLU A 10 -16.50 2.08 15.62
N ALA A 11 -16.25 1.08 16.47
CA ALA A 11 -17.16 0.72 17.55
C ALA A 11 -17.23 1.77 18.67
N GLN A 12 -16.12 2.47 18.94
CA GLN A 12 -16.07 3.55 19.94
C GLN A 12 -16.81 4.82 19.50
N ASN A 13 -17.02 5.03 18.19
CA ASN A 13 -17.82 6.14 17.70
C ASN A 13 -19.31 5.75 17.69
N THR A 14 -19.95 5.85 18.86
CA THR A 14 -21.33 5.42 19.09
C THR A 14 -22.33 6.06 18.13
N THR A 15 -22.20 7.35 17.81
CA THR A 15 -23.08 8.06 16.87
C THR A 15 -22.96 7.52 15.44
N LYS A 16 -21.72 7.34 14.95
CA LYS A 16 -21.48 6.81 13.60
C LYS A 16 -21.87 5.34 13.52
N LEU A 17 -21.64 4.58 14.58
CA LEU A 17 -22.05 3.18 14.68
C LEU A 17 -23.57 3.05 14.63
N ALA A 18 -24.29 3.81 15.45
CA ALA A 18 -25.75 3.85 15.47
C ALA A 18 -26.32 4.26 14.11
N THR A 19 -25.70 5.22 13.42
CA THR A 19 -26.09 5.61 12.06
C THR A 19 -25.91 4.46 11.07
N LYS A 20 -24.74 3.77 11.09
CA LYS A 20 -24.46 2.63 10.21
C LYS A 20 -25.37 1.44 10.48
N THR A 21 -25.73 1.19 11.74
CA THR A 21 -26.61 0.09 12.13
C THR A 21 -28.08 0.45 12.07
N LYS A 22 -28.43 1.69 11.71
CA LYS A 22 -29.80 2.23 11.72
C LYS A 22 -30.47 2.12 13.10
N ASN A 23 -29.71 2.42 14.16
CA ASN A 23 -30.11 2.28 15.57
C ASN A 23 -30.59 0.87 15.93
N ASN A 24 -30.17 -0.16 15.18
CA ASN A 24 -30.47 -1.54 15.52
C ASN A 24 -29.56 -1.98 16.68
N GLN A 25 -30.13 -2.09 17.87
CA GLN A 25 -29.38 -2.39 19.09
C GLN A 25 -28.63 -3.72 19.00
N THR A 26 -29.24 -4.79 18.48
CA THR A 26 -28.59 -6.10 18.31
C THR A 26 -27.32 -5.99 17.46
N LYS A 27 -27.36 -5.24 16.37
CA LYS A 27 -26.17 -5.02 15.51
C LYS A 27 -25.10 -4.18 16.19
N ILE A 28 -25.51 -3.20 16.99
CA ILE A 28 -24.58 -2.38 17.79
C ILE A 28 -23.86 -3.27 18.79
N ASP A 29 -24.60 -4.12 19.51
CA ASP A 29 -24.06 -5.02 20.51
C ASP A 29 -23.13 -6.06 19.88
N GLU A 30 -23.51 -6.62 18.71
CA GLU A 30 -22.65 -7.54 17.95
C GLU A 30 -21.32 -6.88 17.52
N ILE A 31 -21.36 -5.66 17.01
CA ILE A 31 -20.16 -4.93 16.58
C ILE A 31 -19.29 -4.58 17.79
N THR A 32 -19.91 -4.16 18.90
CA THR A 32 -19.21 -3.85 20.15
C THR A 32 -18.54 -5.09 20.71
N ALA A 33 -19.22 -6.24 20.73
CA ALA A 33 -18.65 -7.51 21.17
C ALA A 33 -17.47 -7.96 20.29
N LYS A 34 -17.60 -7.82 18.96
CA LYS A 34 -16.50 -8.09 18.02
C LYS A 34 -15.33 -7.13 18.23
N ALA A 35 -15.60 -5.85 18.51
CA ALA A 35 -14.58 -4.86 18.81
C ALA A 35 -13.85 -5.16 20.12
N SER A 36 -14.54 -5.59 21.18
CA SER A 36 -13.88 -6.02 22.42
C SER A 36 -12.96 -7.22 22.21
N LYS A 37 -13.40 -8.23 21.44
CA LYS A 37 -12.54 -9.36 21.06
C LYS A 37 -11.34 -8.91 20.21
N ALA A 38 -11.58 -7.98 19.28
CA ALA A 38 -10.52 -7.42 18.45
C ALA A 38 -9.51 -6.60 19.26
N ALA A 39 -9.94 -5.89 20.30
CA ALA A 39 -9.06 -5.14 21.19
C ALA A 39 -8.12 -6.06 21.96
N VAL A 40 -8.62 -7.17 22.52
CA VAL A 40 -7.79 -8.18 23.20
C VAL A 40 -6.79 -8.82 22.23
N GLN A 41 -7.22 -9.17 21.03
CA GLN A 41 -6.32 -9.68 19.99
C GLN A 41 -5.27 -8.64 19.59
N LEU A 42 -5.66 -7.38 19.48
CA LEU A 42 -4.74 -6.30 19.15
C LEU A 42 -3.66 -6.19 20.23
N ASP A 43 -4.03 -6.14 21.50
CA ASP A 43 -3.12 -6.03 22.64
C ASP A 43 -2.10 -7.19 22.68
N THR A 44 -2.59 -8.40 22.44
CA THR A 44 -1.74 -9.61 22.32
C THR A 44 -0.73 -9.47 21.18
N MET A 45 -1.18 -9.00 20.01
CA MET A 45 -0.30 -8.83 18.85
C MET A 45 0.67 -7.65 19.01
N THR A 46 0.27 -6.57 19.69
CA THR A 46 1.10 -5.38 19.87
C THR A 46 2.18 -5.55 20.93
N SER A 47 2.03 -6.53 21.83
CA SER A 47 3.04 -6.89 22.82
C SER A 47 4.33 -7.45 22.20
N ASN A 48 4.30 -7.90 20.93
CA ASN A 48 5.49 -8.34 20.20
C ASN A 48 6.04 -7.20 19.33
N ALA A 49 7.11 -6.55 19.81
CA ALA A 49 7.71 -5.40 19.12
C ALA A 49 8.18 -5.71 17.69
N THR A 50 8.75 -6.90 17.44
CA THR A 50 9.18 -7.34 16.11
C THR A 50 8.01 -7.54 15.16
N LEU A 51 6.89 -8.08 15.66
CA LEU A 51 5.67 -8.21 14.88
C LEU A 51 5.09 -6.84 14.53
N VAL A 52 5.06 -5.91 15.48
CA VAL A 52 4.56 -4.54 15.24
C VAL A 52 5.40 -3.82 14.20
N SER A 53 6.73 -3.87 14.31
CA SER A 53 7.62 -3.22 13.34
C SER A 53 7.48 -3.82 11.94
N THR A 54 7.39 -5.15 11.84
CA THR A 54 7.13 -5.84 10.57
C THR A 54 5.78 -5.44 9.98
N CYS A 55 4.73 -5.39 10.80
CA CYS A 55 3.40 -4.95 10.34
C CYS A 55 3.42 -3.51 9.83
N ALA A 56 4.15 -2.60 10.48
CA ALA A 56 4.25 -1.21 10.04
C ALA A 56 4.87 -1.07 8.64
N VAL A 57 5.92 -1.84 8.34
CA VAL A 57 6.54 -1.87 7.01
C VAL A 57 5.57 -2.43 5.96
N ILE A 58 4.88 -3.53 6.27
CA ILE A 58 3.88 -4.13 5.37
C ILE A 58 2.72 -3.17 5.12
N ASP A 59 2.21 -2.52 6.17
CA ASP A 59 1.12 -1.57 6.08
C ASP A 59 1.54 -0.36 5.22
N ALA A 60 2.76 0.18 5.39
CA ALA A 60 3.28 1.25 4.54
C ALA A 60 3.39 0.84 3.06
N ALA A 61 3.85 -0.38 2.78
CA ALA A 61 3.89 -0.91 1.42
C ALA A 61 2.48 -1.09 0.83
N HIS A 62 1.52 -1.56 1.63
CA HIS A 62 0.12 -1.70 1.23
C HIS A 62 -0.52 -0.34 0.91
N GLU A 63 -0.31 0.67 1.74
CA GLU A 63 -0.82 2.03 1.52
C GLU A 63 -0.23 2.65 0.26
N THR A 64 1.07 2.49 0.04
CA THR A 64 1.72 2.92 -1.20
C THR A 64 1.06 2.26 -2.41
N LYS A 65 0.89 0.94 -2.40
CA LYS A 65 0.23 0.19 -3.48
C LYS A 65 -1.22 0.63 -3.70
N SER A 66 -1.94 0.93 -2.62
CA SER A 66 -3.33 1.42 -2.65
C SER A 66 -3.40 2.81 -3.29
N ALA A 67 -2.49 3.71 -2.92
CA ALA A 67 -2.36 5.03 -3.51
C ALA A 67 -2.07 4.95 -5.02
N CYS A 68 -1.13 4.09 -5.44
CA CYS A 68 -0.87 3.88 -6.87
C CYS A 68 -2.10 3.38 -7.64
N LYS A 69 -2.83 2.40 -7.08
CA LYS A 69 -4.09 1.93 -7.67
C LYS A 69 -5.14 3.05 -7.75
N MET A 70 -5.17 3.94 -6.77
CA MET A 70 -6.07 5.09 -6.77
C MET A 70 -5.71 6.05 -7.91
N MET A 71 -4.43 6.37 -8.10
CA MET A 71 -3.96 7.19 -9.22
C MET A 71 -4.39 6.61 -10.56
N THR A 72 -4.19 5.30 -10.78
CA THR A 72 -4.64 4.63 -12.01
C THR A 72 -6.15 4.69 -12.22
N LYS A 73 -6.94 4.57 -11.14
CA LYS A 73 -8.41 4.69 -11.21
C LYS A 73 -8.84 6.12 -11.56
N LEU A 74 -8.20 7.12 -10.96
CA LEU A 74 -8.48 8.53 -11.25
C LEU A 74 -8.17 8.84 -12.72
N GLN A 75 -7.00 8.41 -13.21
CA GLN A 75 -6.64 8.54 -14.62
C GLN A 75 -7.67 7.89 -15.54
N LYS A 76 -8.10 6.66 -15.23
CA LYS A 76 -9.13 5.97 -16.03
C LYS A 76 -10.47 6.70 -16.05
N THR A 77 -10.85 7.36 -14.95
CA THR A 77 -12.06 8.20 -14.91
C THR A 77 -11.92 9.40 -15.84
N ILE A 78 -10.76 10.07 -15.82
CA ILE A 78 -10.44 11.20 -16.70
C ILE A 78 -10.48 10.74 -18.18
N ASP A 79 -9.79 9.64 -18.51
CA ASP A 79 -9.76 9.08 -19.87
C ASP A 79 -11.16 8.69 -20.38
N THR A 80 -12.01 8.16 -19.48
CA THR A 80 -13.38 7.79 -19.82
C THR A 80 -14.22 9.02 -20.14
N ALA A 81 -14.07 10.11 -19.38
CA ALA A 81 -14.83 11.34 -19.61
C ALA A 81 -14.35 12.13 -20.82
N ASN A 82 -13.06 12.05 -21.15
CA ASN A 82 -12.47 12.72 -22.32
C ASN A 82 -12.68 11.94 -23.64
N ASN A 83 -13.11 10.68 -23.58
CA ASN A 83 -13.42 9.88 -24.76
C ASN A 83 -14.94 9.82 -24.96
N SER A 84 -15.45 10.52 -25.97
CA SER A 84 -16.89 10.64 -26.26
C SER A 84 -17.59 9.28 -26.39
N THR A 85 -16.97 8.30 -27.06
CA THR A 85 -17.51 6.95 -27.23
C THR A 85 -17.59 6.18 -25.90
N LYS A 86 -16.54 6.23 -25.08
CA LYS A 86 -16.53 5.57 -23.75
C LYS A 86 -17.48 6.27 -22.78
N LEU A 87 -17.57 7.60 -22.85
CA LEU A 87 -18.49 8.40 -22.06
C LEU A 87 -19.93 8.03 -22.39
N ALA A 88 -20.31 8.05 -23.68
CA ALA A 88 -21.63 7.66 -24.16
C ALA A 88 -21.97 6.20 -23.80
N ALA A 89 -21.02 5.27 -23.93
CA ALA A 89 -21.21 3.88 -23.53
C ALA A 89 -21.44 3.75 -22.00
N LYS A 90 -20.74 4.55 -21.19
CA LYS A 90 -20.85 4.52 -19.72
C LYS A 90 -22.11 5.21 -19.21
N SER A 91 -22.52 6.29 -19.87
CA SER A 91 -23.75 7.04 -19.59
C SER A 91 -24.99 6.37 -20.16
N LYS A 92 -24.82 5.43 -21.12
CA LYS A 92 -25.88 4.90 -21.98
C LYS A 92 -26.58 6.00 -22.78
N GLY A 93 -25.83 7.01 -23.23
CA GLY A 93 -26.35 8.18 -23.94
C GLY A 93 -27.21 9.13 -23.11
N ASN A 94 -27.21 8.99 -21.78
CA ASN A 94 -27.96 9.89 -20.89
C ASN A 94 -27.12 11.13 -20.58
N SER A 95 -27.58 12.30 -21.04
CA SER A 95 -26.87 13.58 -20.91
C SER A 95 -26.57 13.98 -19.46
N THR A 96 -27.48 13.72 -18.51
CA THR A 96 -27.26 13.99 -17.09
C THR A 96 -26.11 13.15 -16.53
N LYS A 97 -26.06 11.85 -16.86
CA LYS A 97 -24.97 10.96 -16.44
C LYS A 97 -23.64 11.34 -17.08
N GLU A 98 -23.66 11.86 -18.31
CA GLU A 98 -22.45 12.38 -18.95
C GLU A 98 -21.91 13.61 -18.23
N ALA A 99 -22.80 14.54 -17.86
CA ALA A 99 -22.43 15.70 -17.06
C ALA A 99 -21.86 15.29 -15.70
N GLU A 100 -22.47 14.32 -15.01
CA GLU A 100 -21.95 13.78 -13.75
C GLU A 100 -20.57 13.12 -13.90
N LEU A 101 -20.36 12.36 -14.98
CA LEU A 101 -19.07 11.71 -15.24
C LEU A 101 -17.98 12.74 -15.56
N LYS A 102 -18.31 13.80 -16.31
CA LYS A 102 -17.40 14.94 -16.54
C LYS A 102 -17.07 15.66 -15.24
N ALA A 103 -18.06 15.94 -14.38
CA ALA A 103 -17.83 16.54 -13.08
C ALA A 103 -16.91 15.66 -12.20
N LYS A 104 -17.15 14.35 -12.17
CA LYS A 104 -16.29 13.37 -11.48
C LYS A 104 -14.87 13.35 -12.05
N ALA A 105 -14.70 13.53 -13.35
CA ALA A 105 -13.39 13.62 -13.97
C ALA A 105 -12.64 14.90 -13.54
N VAL A 106 -13.32 16.03 -13.40
CA VAL A 106 -12.70 17.27 -12.85
C VAL A 106 -12.22 17.03 -11.41
N THR A 107 -13.06 16.48 -10.54
CA THR A 107 -12.64 16.12 -9.17
C THR A 107 -11.51 15.10 -9.17
N ALA A 108 -11.55 14.13 -10.10
CA ALA A 108 -10.50 13.13 -10.24
C ALA A 108 -9.17 13.76 -10.67
N GLN A 109 -9.21 14.76 -11.57
CA GLN A 109 -8.03 15.51 -11.99
C GLN A 109 -7.41 16.25 -10.82
N THR A 110 -8.18 17.04 -10.07
CA THR A 110 -7.67 17.75 -8.89
C THR A 110 -7.03 16.80 -7.88
N LYS A 111 -7.66 15.64 -7.64
CA LYS A 111 -7.12 14.64 -6.72
C LYS A 111 -5.86 13.97 -7.28
N LEU A 112 -5.83 13.70 -8.59
CA LEU A 112 -4.67 13.13 -9.23
C LEU A 112 -3.49 14.10 -9.17
N ASP A 113 -3.70 15.38 -9.46
CA ASP A 113 -2.69 16.44 -9.36
C ASP A 113 -2.13 16.56 -7.94
N ALA A 114 -3.01 16.51 -6.93
CA ALA A 114 -2.57 16.48 -5.53
C ALA A 114 -1.70 15.25 -5.23
N MET A 115 -2.04 14.08 -5.77
CA MET A 115 -1.25 12.85 -5.56
C MET A 115 0.06 12.84 -6.36
N THR A 116 0.08 13.37 -7.58
CA THR A 116 1.27 13.44 -8.43
C THR A 116 2.26 14.51 -7.98
N SER A 117 1.80 15.51 -7.21
CA SER A 117 2.71 16.49 -6.57
C SER A 117 3.68 15.85 -5.57
N ASN A 118 3.37 14.65 -5.05
CA ASN A 118 4.27 13.88 -4.21
C ASN A 118 5.18 13.00 -5.09
N THR A 119 6.37 13.50 -5.41
CA THR A 119 7.34 12.83 -6.30
C THR A 119 7.75 11.46 -5.76
N THR A 120 7.97 11.32 -4.45
CA THR A 120 8.28 10.02 -3.82
C THR A 120 7.20 8.98 -4.07
N LEU A 121 5.92 9.37 -3.98
CA LEU A 121 4.81 8.48 -4.30
C LEU A 121 4.79 8.11 -5.79
N VAL A 122 5.02 9.07 -6.68
CA VAL A 122 5.08 8.83 -8.14
C VAL A 122 6.19 7.85 -8.50
N ASP A 123 7.38 8.00 -7.91
CA ASP A 123 8.53 7.13 -8.14
C ASP A 123 8.29 5.72 -7.60
N ALA A 124 7.70 5.62 -6.41
CA ALA A 124 7.30 4.33 -5.83
C ALA A 124 6.26 3.61 -6.73
N CYS A 125 5.27 4.34 -7.24
CA CYS A 125 4.28 3.80 -8.16
C CYS A 125 4.88 3.34 -9.48
N SER A 126 5.84 4.10 -10.02
CA SER A 126 6.57 3.74 -11.25
C SER A 126 7.43 2.49 -11.05
N SER A 127 8.00 2.30 -9.87
CA SER A 127 8.77 1.10 -9.51
C SER A 127 7.87 -0.12 -9.36
N LEU A 128 6.68 0.05 -8.77
CA LEU A 128 5.66 -1.01 -8.62
C LEU A 128 5.09 -1.48 -9.97
N THR A 129 4.91 -0.58 -10.94
CA THR A 129 4.43 -0.97 -12.28
C THR A 129 5.47 -1.76 -13.06
N LYS A 130 6.76 -1.39 -12.94
CA LYS A 130 7.89 -2.14 -13.51
C LYS A 130 8.03 -3.53 -12.89
N ALA A 131 7.93 -3.64 -11.56
CA ALA A 131 7.96 -4.94 -10.88
C ALA A 131 6.81 -5.88 -11.29
N LYS A 132 5.65 -5.33 -11.67
CA LYS A 132 4.52 -6.12 -12.20
C LYS A 132 4.74 -6.60 -13.65
N ALA A 133 5.57 -5.91 -14.43
CA ALA A 133 5.90 -6.31 -15.80
C ALA A 133 6.93 -7.44 -15.84
N ASP A 134 7.77 -7.56 -14.80
CA ASP A 134 8.91 -8.49 -14.78
C ASP A 134 8.64 -9.81 -14.02
N GLY A 135 7.38 -10.11 -13.69
CA GLY A 135 6.95 -11.41 -13.16
C GLY A 135 7.61 -11.89 -11.86
N THR A 136 8.45 -11.09 -11.22
CA THR A 136 9.30 -11.57 -10.12
C THR A 136 8.67 -11.22 -8.78
N THR A 137 7.97 -12.21 -8.21
CA THR A 137 7.65 -12.27 -6.78
C THR A 137 8.96 -12.32 -6.00
N SER A 138 9.49 -11.15 -5.64
CA SER A 138 10.59 -11.06 -4.68
C SER A 138 10.00 -11.17 -3.28
N ALA A 139 9.76 -12.41 -2.85
CA ALA A 139 9.72 -12.72 -1.44
C ALA A 139 11.16 -12.58 -0.90
N GLN A 140 11.52 -11.37 -0.45
CA GLN A 140 12.77 -11.17 0.26
C GLN A 140 12.58 -11.71 1.69
N ALA A 141 12.71 -13.03 1.82
CA ALA A 141 13.00 -13.65 3.10
C ALA A 141 14.39 -13.16 3.52
N SER A 142 14.44 -12.35 4.58
CA SER A 142 15.67 -11.99 5.25
C SER A 142 16.18 -13.24 5.97
N THR A 143 17.02 -14.03 5.32
CA THR A 143 17.69 -15.17 5.95
C THR A 143 18.84 -14.62 6.80
N SER A 144 18.66 -14.71 8.11
CA SER A 144 19.68 -14.48 9.12
C SER A 144 20.95 -15.29 8.80
N SER A 145 22.07 -14.59 8.72
CA SER A 145 23.41 -15.13 8.56
C SER A 145 23.82 -15.98 9.76
N THR A 146 23.89 -17.30 9.57
CA THR A 146 24.71 -18.19 10.39
C THR A 146 25.76 -18.82 9.48
N ALA A 147 27.01 -18.46 9.74
CA ALA A 147 28.20 -18.95 9.08
C ALA A 147 28.43 -20.45 9.35
N LYS A 148 28.79 -21.21 8.30
CA LYS A 148 29.91 -22.18 8.34
C LYS A 148 30.28 -22.64 6.93
N SER A 149 31.58 -22.57 6.69
CA SER A 149 32.31 -22.78 5.44
C SER A 149 32.25 -24.22 4.91
N ALA A 150 32.16 -24.39 3.59
CA ALA A 150 33.03 -25.26 2.77
C ALA A 150 32.55 -25.33 1.29
N GLY A 151 33.45 -25.02 0.35
CA GLY A 151 33.57 -25.82 -0.88
C GLY A 151 32.79 -25.44 -2.15
N ILE A 152 33.25 -24.41 -2.85
CA ILE A 152 33.63 -24.43 -4.30
C ILE A 152 32.55 -24.51 -5.41
N VAL A 153 32.39 -23.35 -6.10
CA VAL A 153 32.41 -23.07 -7.58
C VAL A 153 31.29 -23.69 -8.45
N LEU A 154 30.37 -22.89 -9.03
CA LEU A 154 30.32 -22.34 -10.41
C LEU A 154 28.91 -21.68 -10.52
N ASN A 155 28.61 -20.56 -11.15
CA ASN A 155 29.16 -19.91 -12.33
C ASN A 155 28.69 -18.43 -12.33
N ALA A 156 29.57 -17.52 -12.72
CA ALA A 156 29.35 -16.08 -12.72
C ALA A 156 28.29 -15.62 -13.75
N LYS A 157 27.43 -14.68 -13.32
CA LYS A 157 27.08 -13.50 -14.13
C LYS A 157 26.67 -12.35 -13.22
N VAL A 158 27.70 -11.71 -12.67
CA VAL A 158 27.63 -10.46 -11.91
C VAL A 158 27.30 -9.32 -12.89
N GLY A 159 26.11 -8.73 -12.74
CA GLY A 159 25.76 -7.43 -13.30
C GLY A 159 25.94 -6.38 -12.21
N SER A 160 27.08 -5.71 -12.27
CA SER A 160 27.60 -4.73 -11.32
C SER A 160 26.75 -3.45 -11.27
N VAL A 161 26.30 -3.02 -10.08
CA VAL A 161 26.42 -1.63 -9.57
C VAL A 161 26.33 -1.66 -8.04
N PHE A 162 27.46 -1.84 -7.36
CA PHE A 162 27.65 -1.28 -6.02
C PHE A 162 28.96 -0.50 -6.07
N SER A 163 28.83 0.82 -6.17
CA SER A 163 29.95 1.75 -6.14
C SER A 163 30.73 1.59 -4.84
N ALA A 164 32.03 1.41 -5.00
CA ALA A 164 33.02 1.33 -3.95
C ALA A 164 33.12 2.65 -3.16
N ILE A 165 33.18 2.54 -1.83
CA ILE A 165 33.91 3.49 -1.00
C ILE A 165 35.18 2.76 -0.54
N VAL A 166 36.31 3.24 -1.05
CA VAL A 166 37.67 2.72 -0.85
C VAL A 166 38.13 2.99 0.59
N LEU A 167 38.47 1.93 1.32
CA LEU A 167 39.28 2.01 2.54
C LEU A 167 40.75 2.09 2.14
N VAL A 168 41.38 3.24 2.39
CA VAL A 168 42.84 3.40 2.31
C VAL A 168 43.44 2.84 3.60
N ALA A 169 44.02 1.65 3.52
CA ALA A 169 44.91 1.11 4.54
C ALA A 169 46.35 1.19 4.02
N ALA A 170 47.13 2.15 4.53
CA ALA A 170 48.58 2.13 4.43
C ALA A 170 49.12 1.37 5.65
N GLY A 171 49.83 0.28 5.39
CA GLY A 171 50.39 -0.61 6.41
C GLY A 171 51.79 -0.25 6.89
N THR A 172 52.49 -1.29 7.34
CA THR A 172 53.85 -1.39 7.91
C THR A 172 53.89 -1.26 9.44
N LEU A 173 54.63 -2.05 10.21
CA LEU A 173 55.63 -3.10 9.94
C LEU A 173 55.82 -3.92 11.25
N LEU A 174 56.38 -5.11 11.11
CA LEU A 174 56.93 -5.98 12.16
C LEU A 174 57.71 -5.25 13.27
N LEU A 175 57.39 -5.56 14.53
CA LEU A 175 58.31 -6.05 15.59
C LEU A 175 57.52 -6.40 16.85
#